data_AF-A0A0E9M1I8-F1
#
_entry.id   AF-A0A0E9M1I8-F1
#
_cell.length_a   1.000
_cell.length_b   1.000
_cell.length_c   1.000
_cell.angle_alpha   90.00
_cell.angle_beta   90.00
_cell.angle_gamma   90.00
#
_symmetry.space_group_name_H-M   'P 1'
#
loop_
_entity.id
_entity.type
_entity.pdbx_description
1 polymer ?
#
loop_
_entity_poly.entity_id
_entity_poly.type
_entity_poly.pdbx_seq_one_letter_code
_entity_poly.pdbx_strand_id
1 'polypeptide(L)'
;MHTFLERLARYHISYHLTEINEFCFVFPSRRACLFFNRQLGQLVEEPIWAPKIITINEFFNEMDATPVSDSISLLFKLHTAYSEVMSSDITIDEFLPLGEMLLSDFNDIDKYMANPKEVFANLAAIKKLEGDFTHLSDEQIEAIQGFWETFDPVRLSEQQESFLAVWDKLYDLYLHYRQSLTGQNEAYDGMVIRRVAEKVRAEKHLPLPYKRVVFAGFNALNESEKVIFHFLNIQNKATFFRDYPQKILQEIPDPSNPKIKVTHEAALFIKSNLQDYPSPSDWEAPFTDETADITISAASNELVQAQVHMIF
;
A
#
# COMPACT_ATOMS: atom_id res chain seq x y z
N MET A 1 27.84 -3.16 12.34
CA MET A 1 27.14 -2.95 11.06
C MET A 1 26.19 -1.77 11.22
N HIS A 2 26.24 -0.77 10.33
CA HIS A 2 25.35 0.39 10.39
C HIS A 2 23.99 0.03 9.78
N THR A 3 22.90 0.48 10.42
CA THR A 3 21.55 0.27 9.88
C THR A 3 21.31 1.10 8.62
N PHE A 4 20.29 0.75 7.82
CA PHE A 4 19.89 1.52 6.63
C PHE A 4 19.68 3.01 6.91
N LEU A 5 18.91 3.32 7.95
CA LEU A 5 18.60 4.70 8.32
C LEU A 5 19.82 5.44 8.85
N GLU A 6 20.73 4.75 9.54
CA GLU A 6 22.00 5.33 9.97
C GLU A 6 22.89 5.66 8.75
N ARG A 7 23.03 4.73 7.80
CA ARG A 7 23.78 4.98 6.56
C ARG A 7 23.19 6.13 5.76
N LEU A 8 21.86 6.19 5.65
CA LEU A 8 21.15 7.27 4.96
C LEU A 8 21.46 8.62 5.62
N ALA A 9 21.40 8.69 6.95
CA ALA A 9 21.72 9.90 7.68
C ALA A 9 23.19 10.31 7.46
N ARG A 10 24.15 9.37 7.57
CA ARG A 10 25.57 9.64 7.31
C ARG A 10 25.83 10.14 5.89
N TYR A 11 25.19 9.55 4.89
CA TYR A 11 25.30 9.99 3.49
C TYR A 11 24.88 11.45 3.35
N HIS A 12 23.71 11.82 3.86
CA HIS A 12 23.23 13.19 3.75
C HIS A 12 23.99 14.19 4.63
N ILE A 13 24.51 13.78 5.80
CA ILE A 13 25.42 14.63 6.58
C ILE A 13 26.72 14.87 5.80
N SER A 14 27.27 13.85 5.14
CA SER A 14 28.55 13.98 4.45
C SER A 14 28.48 14.89 3.21
N TYR A 15 27.37 14.83 2.48
CA TYR A 15 27.23 15.53 1.19
C TYR A 15 26.32 16.76 1.22
N HIS A 16 25.40 16.86 2.19
CA HIS A 16 24.29 17.82 2.15
C HIS A 16 24.01 18.53 3.48
N LEU A 17 24.90 18.45 4.49
CA LEU A 17 24.63 19.00 5.83
C LEU A 17 24.13 20.45 5.83
N THR A 18 24.69 21.30 4.97
CA THR A 18 24.38 22.74 4.91
C THR A 18 23.05 23.07 4.23
N GLU A 19 22.50 22.16 3.43
CA GLU A 19 21.25 22.35 2.67
C GLU A 19 20.17 21.32 3.04
N ILE A 20 20.43 20.43 4.00
CA ILE A 20 19.55 19.33 4.36
C ILE A 20 18.17 19.83 4.79
N ASN A 21 18.08 21.02 5.38
CA ASN A 21 16.81 21.67 5.75
C ASN A 21 15.90 21.99 4.56
N GLU A 22 16.44 22.07 3.34
CA GLU A 22 15.66 22.26 2.11
C GLU A 22 15.09 20.94 1.55
N PHE A 23 15.40 19.79 2.19
CA PHE A 23 15.02 18.46 1.72
C PHE A 23 13.77 17.95 2.45
N CYS A 24 13.01 17.11 1.77
CA CYS A 24 11.93 16.33 2.34
C CYS A 24 12.24 14.84 2.25
N PHE A 25 12.43 14.20 3.41
CA PHE A 25 12.59 12.76 3.52
C PHE A 25 11.23 12.10 3.68
N VAL A 26 10.90 11.22 2.74
CA VAL A 26 9.64 10.50 2.67
C VAL A 26 9.89 9.02 2.92
N PHE A 27 9.15 8.46 3.87
CA PHE A 27 9.28 7.06 4.29
C PHE A 27 7.93 6.31 4.19
N PRO A 28 7.95 4.96 4.09
CA PRO A 28 6.72 4.17 4.06
C PRO A 28 5.98 4.13 5.41
N SER A 29 6.62 4.51 6.52
CA SER A 29 6.00 4.43 7.85
C SER A 29 6.48 5.54 8.80
N ARG A 30 5.61 5.91 9.75
CA ARG A 30 5.95 6.83 10.84
C ARG A 30 7.11 6.31 11.69
N ARG A 31 7.19 4.99 11.86
CA ARG A 31 8.29 4.34 12.58
C ARG A 31 9.64 4.68 11.94
N ALA A 32 9.76 4.52 10.62
CA ALA A 32 10.99 4.85 9.89
C ALA A 32 11.34 6.34 10.01
N CYS A 33 10.35 7.24 9.97
CA CYS A 33 10.54 8.68 10.20
C CYS A 33 11.19 8.95 11.57
N LEU A 34 10.65 8.36 12.64
CA LEU A 34 11.16 8.53 14.00
C LEU A 34 12.59 8.01 14.16
N PHE A 35 12.87 6.82 13.62
CA PHE A 35 14.22 6.25 13.68
C PHE A 35 15.22 7.09 12.88
N PHE A 36 14.87 7.53 11.68
CA PHE A 36 15.74 8.38 10.87
C PHE A 36 16.04 9.71 11.58
N ASN A 37 15.02 10.38 12.13
CA ASN A 37 15.20 11.63 12.88
C ASN A 37 16.14 11.43 14.07
N ARG A 38 16.01 10.31 14.79
CA ARG A 38 16.91 9.95 15.89
C ARG A 38 18.34 9.73 15.41
N GLN A 39 18.55 9.01 14.30
CA GLN A 39 19.89 8.79 13.74
C GLN A 39 20.53 10.11 13.31
N LEU A 40 19.77 10.97 12.62
CA LEU A 40 20.24 12.29 12.20
C LEU A 40 20.70 13.13 13.41
N GLY A 41 19.87 13.22 14.46
CA GLY A 41 20.20 13.97 15.67
C GLY A 41 21.39 13.40 16.47
N GLN A 42 21.65 12.09 16.39
CA GLN A 42 22.80 11.45 17.06
C GLN A 42 24.13 11.65 16.33
N LEU A 43 24.09 11.85 15.01
CA LEU A 43 25.26 11.92 14.14
C LEU A 43 25.73 13.35 13.87
N VAL A 44 24.87 14.33 14.09
CA VAL A 44 25.16 15.74 13.87
C VAL A 44 25.87 16.32 15.10
N GLU A 45 27.04 16.91 14.89
CA GLU A 45 27.86 17.49 15.97
C GLU A 45 27.46 18.93 16.32
N GLU A 46 26.91 19.68 15.36
CA GLU A 46 26.51 21.09 15.51
C GLU A 46 25.01 21.29 15.25
N PRO A 47 24.33 22.22 15.94
CA PRO A 47 22.91 22.47 15.68
C PRO A 47 22.63 22.84 14.21
N ILE A 48 21.79 22.05 13.55
CA ILE A 48 21.29 22.31 12.19
C ILE A 48 19.79 22.52 12.18
N TRP A 49 19.29 23.17 11.13
CA TRP A 49 17.87 23.15 10.82
C TRP A 49 17.47 21.76 10.31
N ALA A 50 16.47 21.15 10.94
CA ALA A 50 16.03 19.81 10.58
C ALA A 50 15.37 19.80 9.19
N PRO A 51 15.59 18.75 8.37
CA PRO A 51 14.80 18.51 7.17
C PRO A 51 13.34 18.23 7.52
N LYS A 52 12.46 18.33 6.51
CA LYS A 52 11.13 17.73 6.62
C LYS A 52 11.26 16.21 6.59
N ILE A 53 10.62 15.52 7.53
CA ILE A 53 10.60 14.05 7.62
C ILE A 53 9.16 13.59 7.79
N ILE A 54 8.59 12.92 6.79
CA ILE A 54 7.17 12.57 6.74
C ILE A 54 6.94 11.20 6.10
N THR A 55 5.73 10.67 6.29
CA THR A 55 5.29 9.46 5.59
C THR A 55 4.88 9.77 4.14
N ILE A 56 4.74 8.72 3.33
CA ILE A 56 4.23 8.85 1.97
C ILE A 56 2.81 9.46 1.94
N ASN A 57 1.90 9.03 2.82
CA ASN A 57 0.54 9.60 2.88
C ASN A 57 0.58 11.09 3.26
N GLU A 58 1.42 11.47 4.22
CA GLU A 58 1.61 12.89 4.58
C GLU A 58 2.17 13.71 3.41
N PHE A 59 3.11 13.15 2.65
CA PHE A 59 3.64 13.80 1.44
C PHE A 59 2.54 14.05 0.41
N PHE A 60 1.64 13.10 0.17
CA PHE A 60 0.52 13.29 -0.74
C PHE A 60 -0.53 14.29 -0.21
N ASN A 61 -0.81 14.27 1.11
CA ASN A 61 -1.72 15.22 1.75
C ASN A 61 -1.21 16.68 1.72
N GLU A 62 0.10 16.90 1.53
CA GLU A 62 0.61 18.25 1.28
C GLU A 62 0.35 18.75 -0.16
N MET A 63 0.12 17.83 -1.10
CA MET A 63 -0.16 18.14 -2.50
C MET A 63 -1.66 18.27 -2.79
N ASP A 64 -2.50 17.64 -1.97
CA ASP A 64 -3.96 17.73 -1.98
C ASP A 64 -4.44 17.99 -0.55
N ALA A 65 -4.96 19.19 -0.32
CA ALA A 65 -5.39 19.65 1.00
C ALA A 65 -6.71 19.01 1.50
N THR A 66 -7.28 18.06 0.75
CA THR A 66 -8.50 17.35 1.19
C THR A 66 -8.18 16.51 2.43
N PRO A 67 -8.88 16.74 3.56
CA PRO A 67 -8.73 15.92 4.76
C PRO A 67 -9.02 14.44 4.50
N VAL A 68 -8.13 13.57 5.01
CA VAL A 68 -8.37 12.13 5.07
C VAL A 68 -9.12 11.80 6.35
N SER A 69 -10.32 11.24 6.23
CA SER A 69 -11.12 10.82 7.39
C SER A 69 -10.55 9.56 8.03
N ASP A 70 -10.79 9.37 9.34
CA ASP A 70 -10.40 8.15 10.03
C ASP A 70 -11.24 6.94 9.57
N SER A 71 -10.73 5.72 9.81
CA SER A 71 -11.35 4.49 9.34
C SER A 71 -12.77 4.29 9.85
N ILE A 72 -13.07 4.65 11.10
CA ILE A 72 -14.40 4.50 11.69
C ILE A 72 -15.37 5.43 10.97
N SER A 73 -15.01 6.70 10.83
CA SER A 73 -15.82 7.68 10.09
C SER A 73 -16.07 7.25 8.64
N LEU A 74 -15.06 6.70 7.97
CA LEU A 74 -15.17 6.19 6.60
C LEU A 74 -16.15 5.01 6.53
N LEU A 75 -16.11 4.08 7.48
CA LEU A 75 -16.99 2.92 7.55
C LEU A 75 -18.45 3.29 7.77
N PHE A 76 -18.75 4.21 8.69
CA PHE A 76 -20.12 4.70 8.90
C PHE A 76 -20.70 5.40 7.66
N LYS A 77 -19.89 6.20 6.98
CA LYS A 77 -20.29 6.84 5.72
C LYS A 77 -20.49 5.82 4.61
N LEU A 78 -19.65 4.79 4.57
CA LEU A 78 -19.77 3.70 3.59
C LEU A 78 -21.02 2.86 3.85
N HIS A 79 -21.35 2.60 5.10
CA HIS A 79 -22.62 1.96 5.50
C HIS A 79 -23.83 2.75 4.99
N THR A 80 -23.83 4.06 5.19
CA THR A 80 -24.90 4.94 4.68
C THR A 80 -25.01 4.85 3.16
N ALA A 81 -23.88 4.98 2.45
CA ALA A 81 -23.83 4.85 0.99
C ALA A 81 -24.30 3.47 0.51
N TYR A 82 -23.95 2.41 1.24
CA TYR A 82 -24.35 1.04 0.96
C TYR A 82 -25.86 0.86 1.09
N SER A 83 -26.45 1.29 2.20
CA SER A 83 -27.89 1.20 2.43
C SER A 83 -28.69 1.93 1.34
N GLU A 84 -28.21 3.10 0.89
CA GLU A 84 -28.85 3.88 -0.18
C GLU A 84 -28.79 3.18 -1.55
N VAL A 85 -27.61 2.70 -1.97
CA VAL A 85 -27.41 2.09 -3.30
C VAL A 85 -28.00 0.69 -3.38
N MET A 86 -27.83 -0.09 -2.32
CA MET A 86 -28.29 -1.47 -2.26
C MET A 86 -29.75 -1.59 -1.84
N SER A 87 -30.36 -0.51 -1.32
CA SER A 87 -31.70 -0.53 -0.72
C SER A 87 -31.81 -1.59 0.39
N SER A 88 -30.78 -1.65 1.23
CA SER A 88 -30.61 -2.63 2.31
C SER A 88 -30.77 -1.97 3.67
N ASP A 89 -31.40 -2.69 4.59
CA ASP A 89 -31.58 -2.34 6.00
C ASP A 89 -30.55 -3.01 6.92
N ILE A 90 -29.42 -3.48 6.36
CA ILE A 90 -28.32 -4.08 7.13
C ILE A 90 -27.88 -3.16 8.28
N THR A 91 -27.70 -3.73 9.47
CA THR A 91 -27.23 -2.96 10.62
C THR A 91 -25.74 -2.64 10.49
N ILE A 92 -25.25 -1.65 11.24
CA ILE A 92 -23.82 -1.31 11.21
C ILE A 92 -22.95 -2.49 11.66
N ASP A 93 -23.38 -3.23 12.70
CA ASP A 93 -22.60 -4.34 13.26
C ASP A 93 -22.46 -5.49 12.25
N GLU A 94 -23.52 -5.79 11.49
CA GLU A 94 -23.49 -6.77 10.39
C GLU A 94 -22.68 -6.27 9.19
N PHE A 95 -22.68 -4.95 8.95
CA PHE A 95 -21.99 -4.35 7.82
C PHE A 95 -20.46 -4.27 8.01
N LEU A 96 -19.96 -4.13 9.24
CA LEU A 96 -18.55 -3.84 9.52
C LEU A 96 -17.54 -4.74 8.75
N PRO A 97 -17.67 -6.09 8.77
CA PRO A 97 -16.72 -6.95 8.05
C PRO A 97 -16.71 -6.68 6.52
N LEU A 98 -17.89 -6.47 5.93
CA LEU A 98 -18.02 -6.12 4.52
C LEU A 98 -17.48 -4.72 4.24
N GLY A 99 -17.80 -3.76 5.10
CA GLY A 99 -17.35 -2.38 4.98
C GLY A 99 -15.84 -2.25 5.00
N GLU A 100 -15.14 -3.00 5.85
CA GLU A 100 -13.69 -3.04 5.91
C GLU A 100 -13.08 -3.57 4.60
N MET A 101 -13.63 -4.67 4.08
CA MET A 101 -13.23 -5.22 2.78
C MET A 101 -13.45 -4.22 1.65
N LEU A 102 -14.67 -3.68 1.53
CA LEU A 102 -15.02 -2.72 0.48
C LEU A 102 -14.17 -1.45 0.54
N LEU A 103 -13.93 -0.92 1.74
CA LEU A 103 -13.08 0.27 1.90
C LEU A 103 -11.64 -0.02 1.48
N SER A 104 -11.11 -1.20 1.81
CA SER A 104 -9.80 -1.64 1.34
C SER A 104 -9.75 -1.76 -0.18
N ASP A 105 -10.74 -2.40 -0.79
CA ASP A 105 -10.82 -2.58 -2.24
C ASP A 105 -10.91 -1.24 -2.97
N PHE A 106 -11.72 -0.30 -2.47
CA PHE A 106 -11.84 1.04 -3.05
C PHE A 106 -10.53 1.82 -2.96
N ASN A 107 -9.84 1.68 -1.82
CA ASN A 107 -8.52 2.28 -1.61
C ASN A 107 -7.49 1.73 -2.60
N ASP A 108 -7.48 0.41 -2.83
CA ASP A 108 -6.56 -0.24 -3.75
C ASP A 108 -6.87 0.07 -5.21
N ILE A 109 -8.15 0.05 -5.61
CA ILE A 109 -8.59 0.50 -6.95
C ILE A 109 -8.03 1.88 -7.27
N ASP A 110 -8.05 2.79 -6.29
CA ASP A 110 -7.52 4.14 -6.48
C ASP A 110 -6.00 4.21 -6.45
N LYS A 111 -5.33 3.56 -5.49
CA LYS A 111 -3.86 3.49 -5.42
C LYS A 111 -3.25 2.92 -6.69
N TYR A 112 -3.86 1.88 -7.26
CA TYR A 112 -3.40 1.26 -8.50
C TYR A 112 -3.94 1.95 -9.77
N MET A 113 -4.66 3.06 -9.63
CA MET A 113 -5.26 3.80 -10.75
C MET A 113 -6.08 2.90 -11.68
N ALA A 114 -6.68 1.85 -11.14
CA ALA A 114 -7.46 0.90 -11.92
C ALA A 114 -8.71 1.57 -12.51
N ASN A 115 -9.26 0.99 -13.57
CA ASN A 115 -10.58 1.38 -14.06
C ASN A 115 -11.64 0.67 -13.19
N PRO A 116 -12.30 1.36 -12.23
CA PRO A 116 -13.27 0.74 -11.33
C PRO A 116 -14.38 0.02 -12.08
N LYS A 117 -14.85 0.56 -13.21
CA LYS A 117 -15.91 -0.05 -14.01
C LYS A 117 -15.49 -1.41 -14.56
N GLU A 118 -14.28 -1.52 -15.08
CA GLU A 118 -13.75 -2.78 -15.61
C GLU A 118 -13.46 -3.77 -14.47
N VAL A 119 -12.91 -3.31 -13.34
CA VAL A 119 -12.65 -4.15 -12.17
C VAL A 119 -13.94 -4.78 -11.67
N PHE A 120 -14.98 -3.99 -11.40
CA PHE A 120 -16.25 -4.52 -10.89
C PHE A 120 -17.01 -5.34 -11.94
N ALA A 121 -16.97 -4.97 -13.22
CA ALA A 121 -17.58 -5.79 -14.28
C ALA A 121 -16.91 -7.17 -14.40
N ASN A 122 -15.58 -7.22 -14.31
CA ASN A 122 -14.85 -8.49 -14.32
C ASN A 122 -15.15 -9.33 -13.08
N LEU A 123 -15.22 -8.69 -11.91
CA LEU A 123 -15.57 -9.36 -10.66
C LEU A 123 -16.98 -9.95 -10.71
N ALA A 124 -17.97 -9.17 -11.17
CA ALA A 124 -19.34 -9.64 -11.38
C ALA A 124 -19.39 -10.81 -12.38
N ALA A 125 -18.63 -10.75 -13.47
CA ALA A 125 -18.54 -11.84 -14.44
C ALA A 125 -17.94 -13.13 -13.85
N ILE A 126 -16.86 -13.03 -13.07
CA ILE A 126 -16.25 -14.16 -12.36
C ILE A 126 -17.27 -14.78 -11.40
N LYS A 127 -17.95 -13.96 -10.60
CA LYS A 127 -18.96 -14.42 -9.65
C LYS A 127 -20.17 -15.06 -10.33
N LYS A 128 -20.54 -14.60 -11.52
CA LYS A 128 -21.57 -15.23 -12.34
C LYS A 128 -21.14 -16.61 -12.87
N LEU A 129 -19.87 -16.80 -13.21
CA LEU A 129 -19.33 -18.11 -13.61
C LEU A 129 -19.22 -19.07 -12.43
N GLU A 130 -18.86 -18.57 -11.25
CA GLU A 130 -18.89 -19.34 -9.99
C GLU A 130 -20.32 -19.70 -9.55
N GLY A 131 -21.32 -18.94 -10.02
CA GLY A 131 -22.74 -19.15 -9.72
C GLY A 131 -23.37 -20.43 -10.29
N ASP A 132 -22.61 -21.23 -11.06
CA ASP A 132 -22.99 -22.61 -11.37
C ASP A 132 -22.55 -23.54 -10.22
N PHE A 133 -23.30 -23.49 -9.12
CA PHE A 133 -23.06 -24.30 -7.92
C PHE A 133 -23.32 -25.80 -8.14
N THR A 134 -23.75 -26.23 -9.34
CA THR A 134 -24.04 -27.64 -9.63
C THR A 134 -22.80 -28.53 -9.57
N HIS A 135 -21.60 -27.94 -9.61
CA HIS A 135 -20.32 -28.63 -9.55
C HIS A 135 -19.65 -28.58 -8.17
N LEU A 136 -20.21 -27.83 -7.21
CA LEU A 136 -19.64 -27.69 -5.87
C LEU A 136 -20.19 -28.76 -4.94
N SER A 137 -19.35 -29.28 -4.03
CA SER A 137 -19.79 -30.21 -2.99
C SER A 137 -20.62 -29.48 -1.92
N ASP A 138 -21.44 -30.23 -1.18
CA ASP A 138 -22.23 -29.68 -0.08
C ASP A 138 -21.37 -28.92 0.95
N GLU A 139 -20.13 -29.38 1.22
CA GLU A 139 -19.17 -28.67 2.10
C GLU A 139 -18.65 -27.35 1.51
N GLN A 140 -18.47 -27.26 0.19
CA GLN A 140 -18.04 -26.01 -0.47
C GLN A 140 -19.19 -24.99 -0.52
N ILE A 141 -20.40 -25.50 -0.72
CA ILE A 141 -21.62 -24.71 -0.63
C ILE A 141 -21.80 -24.21 0.81
N GLU A 142 -21.59 -25.04 1.84
CA GLU A 142 -21.60 -24.63 3.25
C GLU A 142 -20.48 -23.64 3.60
N ALA A 143 -19.29 -23.72 3.00
CA ALA A 143 -18.22 -22.76 3.25
C ALA A 143 -18.52 -21.38 2.64
N ILE A 144 -19.08 -21.37 1.42
CA ILE A 144 -19.56 -20.16 0.76
C ILE A 144 -20.75 -19.60 1.55
N GLN A 145 -21.74 -20.43 1.85
CA GLN A 145 -22.90 -20.06 2.65
C GLN A 145 -22.51 -19.61 4.06
N GLY A 146 -21.55 -20.22 4.74
CA GLY A 146 -21.09 -19.80 6.07
C GLY A 146 -20.40 -18.43 6.07
N PHE A 147 -19.69 -18.10 4.98
CA PHE A 147 -19.24 -16.73 4.75
C PHE A 147 -20.45 -15.79 4.61
N TRP A 148 -21.51 -16.19 3.90
CA TRP A 148 -22.71 -15.38 3.61
C TRP A 148 -23.87 -15.47 4.62
N GLU A 149 -23.90 -16.44 5.55
CA GLU A 149 -24.89 -16.57 6.64
C GLU A 149 -24.73 -15.43 7.64
N THR A 150 -23.52 -14.87 7.70
CA THR A 150 -23.20 -13.62 8.38
C THR A 150 -23.89 -12.40 7.73
N PHE A 151 -24.45 -12.54 6.52
CA PHE A 151 -25.01 -11.42 5.73
C PHE A 151 -26.55 -11.36 5.72
N ASP A 152 -27.27 -12.48 5.90
CA ASP A 152 -28.74 -12.54 6.14
C ASP A 152 -29.19 -14.01 6.39
N PRO A 153 -29.67 -14.40 7.59
CA PRO A 153 -30.05 -15.78 7.91
C PRO A 153 -31.35 -16.28 7.25
N VAL A 154 -32.15 -15.44 6.55
CA VAL A 154 -33.58 -15.75 6.32
C VAL A 154 -33.98 -16.09 4.87
N ARG A 155 -33.12 -15.96 3.85
CA ARG A 155 -33.60 -15.98 2.44
C ARG A 155 -32.89 -16.86 1.42
N LEU A 156 -32.36 -18.02 1.82
CA LEU A 156 -31.57 -18.90 0.94
C LEU A 156 -32.28 -19.53 -0.29
N SER A 157 -33.61 -19.42 -0.46
CA SER A 157 -34.29 -20.01 -1.63
C SER A 157 -34.60 -19.05 -2.79
N GLU A 158 -34.53 -17.71 -2.60
CA GLU A 158 -34.74 -16.70 -3.68
C GLU A 158 -33.42 -16.00 -4.10
N GLN A 159 -32.28 -16.47 -3.59
CA GLN A 159 -31.05 -15.67 -3.41
C GLN A 159 -30.05 -15.61 -4.58
N GLN A 160 -30.17 -16.40 -5.65
CA GLN A 160 -29.18 -16.36 -6.75
C GLN A 160 -29.24 -15.05 -7.56
N GLU A 161 -30.44 -14.54 -7.86
CA GLU A 161 -30.59 -13.26 -8.57
C GLU A 161 -30.22 -12.06 -7.69
N SER A 162 -30.58 -12.10 -6.41
CA SER A 162 -30.20 -11.07 -5.43
C SER A 162 -28.69 -11.01 -5.18
N PHE A 163 -28.01 -12.16 -5.21
CA PHE A 163 -26.56 -12.26 -5.02
C PHE A 163 -25.78 -11.60 -6.16
N LEU A 164 -26.18 -11.85 -7.41
CA LEU A 164 -25.57 -11.21 -8.58
C LEU A 164 -25.85 -9.70 -8.62
N ALA A 165 -27.02 -9.27 -8.13
CA ALA A 165 -27.39 -7.86 -8.09
C ALA A 165 -26.47 -7.00 -7.20
N VAL A 166 -25.84 -7.57 -6.16
CA VAL A 166 -24.86 -6.85 -5.32
C VAL A 166 -23.61 -6.51 -6.13
N TRP A 167 -23.06 -7.50 -6.85
CA TRP A 167 -21.85 -7.34 -7.67
C TRP A 167 -22.06 -6.33 -8.81
N ASP A 168 -23.24 -6.34 -9.43
CA ASP A 168 -23.61 -5.39 -10.48
C ASP A 168 -23.67 -3.93 -9.97
N LYS A 169 -24.00 -3.73 -8.69
CA LYS A 169 -24.13 -2.42 -8.06
C LYS A 169 -22.85 -1.91 -7.37
N LEU A 170 -21.78 -2.70 -7.28
CA LEU A 170 -20.55 -2.27 -6.61
C LEU A 170 -19.89 -1.06 -7.27
N TYR A 171 -19.97 -0.95 -8.59
CA TYR A 171 -19.48 0.23 -9.29
C TYR A 171 -20.26 1.48 -8.91
N ASP A 172 -21.58 1.38 -8.83
CA ASP A 172 -22.45 2.48 -8.43
C ASP A 172 -22.19 2.87 -6.96
N LEU A 173 -21.98 1.89 -6.08
CA LEU A 173 -21.59 2.12 -4.70
C LEU A 173 -20.26 2.88 -4.58
N TYR A 174 -19.23 2.43 -5.31
CA TYR A 174 -17.93 3.10 -5.35
C TYR A 174 -18.07 4.57 -5.81
N LEU A 175 -18.83 4.81 -6.87
CA LEU A 175 -19.06 6.17 -7.38
C LEU A 175 -19.82 7.03 -6.35
N HIS A 176 -20.91 6.50 -5.81
CA HIS A 176 -21.75 7.20 -4.84
C HIS A 176 -20.96 7.55 -3.57
N TYR A 177 -20.18 6.61 -3.06
CA TYR A 177 -19.34 6.81 -1.89
C TYR A 177 -18.28 7.90 -2.13
N ARG A 178 -17.55 7.84 -3.25
CA ARG A 178 -16.58 8.89 -3.60
C ARG A 178 -17.21 10.26 -3.80
N GLN A 179 -18.39 10.33 -4.42
CA GLN A 179 -19.13 11.57 -4.60
C GLN A 179 -19.59 12.15 -3.26
N SER A 180 -20.10 11.30 -2.36
CA SER A 180 -20.51 11.69 -1.02
C SER A 180 -19.34 12.28 -0.21
N LEU A 181 -18.18 11.62 -0.20
CA LEU A 181 -16.98 12.13 0.46
C LEU A 181 -16.49 13.44 -0.16
N THR A 182 -16.47 13.52 -1.49
CA THR A 182 -16.07 14.76 -2.20
C THR A 182 -17.00 15.92 -1.86
N GLY A 183 -18.32 15.68 -1.79
CA GLY A 183 -19.31 16.67 -1.39
C GLY A 183 -19.17 17.15 0.05
N GLN A 184 -18.57 16.34 0.92
CA GLN A 184 -18.26 16.67 2.33
C GLN A 184 -16.85 17.25 2.52
N ASN A 185 -16.09 17.46 1.42
CA ASN A 185 -14.69 17.86 1.46
C ASN A 185 -13.82 16.90 2.28
N GLU A 186 -13.99 15.60 2.05
CA GLU A 186 -13.26 14.52 2.70
C GLU A 186 -12.80 13.46 1.68
N ALA A 187 -11.91 12.59 2.12
CA ALA A 187 -11.38 11.50 1.32
C ALA A 187 -10.87 10.34 2.16
N TYR A 188 -10.68 9.18 1.54
CA TYR A 188 -9.73 8.17 2.00
C TYR A 188 -8.39 8.33 1.26
N ASP A 189 -7.32 7.74 1.79
CA ASP A 189 -5.95 7.88 1.28
C ASP A 189 -5.85 7.65 -0.24
N GLY A 190 -6.41 6.56 -0.74
CA GLY A 190 -6.40 6.21 -2.16
C GLY A 190 -6.96 7.31 -3.07
N MET A 191 -8.06 7.98 -2.68
CA MET A 191 -8.60 9.10 -3.45
C MET A 191 -7.62 10.27 -3.54
N VAL A 192 -6.91 10.58 -2.46
CA VAL A 192 -5.91 11.66 -2.44
C VAL A 192 -4.75 11.31 -3.37
N ILE A 193 -4.15 10.13 -3.19
CA ILE A 193 -2.99 9.70 -3.98
C ILE A 193 -3.34 9.64 -5.48
N ARG A 194 -4.51 9.09 -5.83
CA ARG A 194 -5.00 9.04 -7.21
C ARG A 194 -5.19 10.44 -7.79
N ARG A 195 -5.84 11.36 -7.07
CA ARG A 195 -6.08 12.74 -7.53
C ARG A 195 -4.77 13.47 -7.80
N VAL A 196 -3.78 13.34 -6.91
CA VAL A 196 -2.45 13.91 -7.11
C VAL A 196 -1.79 13.34 -8.36
N ALA A 197 -1.83 12.02 -8.56
CA ALA A 197 -1.28 11.36 -9.74
C ALA A 197 -1.98 11.80 -11.04
N GLU A 198 -3.31 11.87 -11.05
CA GLU A 198 -4.11 12.33 -12.19
C GLU A 198 -3.80 13.80 -12.54
N LYS A 199 -3.72 14.67 -11.53
CA LYS A 199 -3.35 16.08 -11.71
C LYS A 199 -1.96 16.23 -12.33
N VAL A 200 -0.98 15.47 -11.84
CA VAL A 200 0.38 15.48 -12.41
C VAL A 200 0.41 14.96 -13.85
N ARG A 201 -0.38 13.93 -14.16
CA ARG A 201 -0.49 13.43 -15.55
C ARG A 201 -1.05 14.50 -16.49
N ALA A 202 -2.07 15.25 -16.05
CA ALA A 202 -2.77 16.25 -16.83
C ALA A 202 -1.97 17.56 -16.97
N GLU A 203 -1.53 18.14 -15.85
CA GLU A 203 -0.94 19.48 -15.79
C GLU A 203 0.58 19.48 -15.98
N LYS A 204 1.24 18.31 -15.86
CA LYS A 204 2.70 18.18 -15.86
C LYS A 204 3.39 19.10 -14.86
N HIS A 205 2.70 19.39 -13.76
CA HIS A 205 3.16 20.27 -12.71
C HIS A 205 2.82 19.71 -11.34
N LEU A 206 3.80 19.74 -10.42
CA LEU A 206 3.61 19.45 -9.01
C LEU A 206 4.39 20.51 -8.22
N PRO A 207 3.71 21.46 -7.56
CA PRO A 207 4.40 22.44 -6.73
C PRO A 207 4.97 21.74 -5.51
N LEU A 208 6.28 21.89 -5.30
CA LEU A 208 6.97 21.35 -4.13
C LEU A 208 7.58 22.52 -3.35
N PRO A 209 7.36 22.62 -2.02
CA PRO A 209 8.05 23.59 -1.18
C PRO A 209 9.49 23.14 -0.84
N TYR A 210 9.94 22.04 -1.43
CA TYR A 210 11.22 21.40 -1.16
C TYR A 210 12.14 21.49 -2.37
N LYS A 211 13.44 21.66 -2.13
CA LYS A 211 14.47 21.61 -3.17
C LYS A 211 14.67 20.19 -3.71
N ARG A 212 14.61 19.21 -2.81
CA ARG A 212 14.79 17.78 -3.12
C ARG A 212 13.87 16.93 -2.25
N VAL A 213 13.30 15.89 -2.85
CA VAL A 213 12.55 14.84 -2.14
C VAL A 213 13.38 13.57 -2.10
N VAL A 214 13.55 12.99 -0.93
CA VAL A 214 14.32 11.75 -0.71
C VAL A 214 13.35 10.64 -0.34
N PHE A 215 13.16 9.67 -1.23
CA PHE A 215 12.30 8.51 -0.98
C PHE A 215 13.14 7.33 -0.52
N ALA A 216 12.93 6.87 0.72
CA ALA A 216 13.77 5.84 1.33
C ALA A 216 12.96 4.65 1.87
N GLY A 217 13.38 3.42 1.54
CA GLY A 217 12.81 2.19 2.09
C GLY A 217 11.51 1.70 1.43
N PHE A 218 11.21 2.13 0.20
CA PHE A 218 10.04 1.67 -0.55
C PHE A 218 10.32 0.37 -1.32
N ASN A 219 9.45 -0.63 -1.15
CA ASN A 219 9.64 -1.97 -1.73
C ASN A 219 8.67 -2.29 -2.85
N ALA A 220 7.37 -2.14 -2.61
CA ALA A 220 6.32 -2.29 -3.61
C ALA A 220 5.62 -0.94 -3.77
N LEU A 221 5.77 -0.32 -4.94
CA LEU A 221 5.11 0.93 -5.27
C LEU A 221 3.77 0.65 -5.95
N ASN A 222 2.72 1.34 -5.54
CA ASN A 222 1.46 1.34 -6.29
C ASN A 222 1.58 2.23 -7.54
N GLU A 223 0.64 2.12 -8.48
CA GLU A 223 0.72 2.85 -9.75
C GLU A 223 0.64 4.38 -9.59
N SER A 224 -0.13 4.87 -8.61
CA SER A 224 -0.19 6.31 -8.34
C SER A 224 1.14 6.84 -7.79
N GLU A 225 1.80 6.09 -6.91
CA GLU A 225 3.16 6.39 -6.43
C GLU A 225 4.17 6.39 -7.58
N LYS A 226 4.14 5.40 -8.46
CA LYS A 226 5.03 5.34 -9.63
C LYS A 226 4.89 6.57 -10.52
N VAL A 227 3.68 7.08 -10.73
CA VAL A 227 3.46 8.31 -11.51
C VAL A 227 4.21 9.49 -10.90
N ILE A 228 4.10 9.67 -9.58
CA ILE A 228 4.79 10.77 -8.89
C ILE A 228 6.29 10.56 -8.81
N PHE A 229 6.73 9.34 -8.51
CA PHE A 229 8.15 9.00 -8.47
C PHE A 229 8.81 9.27 -9.82
N HIS A 230 8.21 8.79 -10.91
CA HIS A 230 8.69 9.03 -12.27
C HIS A 230 8.71 10.52 -12.61
N PHE A 231 7.62 11.24 -12.33
CA PHE A 231 7.55 12.68 -12.59
C PHE A 231 8.63 13.46 -11.84
N LEU A 232 8.88 13.16 -10.56
CA LEU A 232 9.91 13.85 -9.79
C LEU A 232 11.33 13.42 -10.18
N ASN A 233 11.51 12.17 -10.62
CA ASN A 233 12.78 11.67 -11.11
C ASN A 233 13.22 12.41 -12.39
N ILE A 234 12.35 12.52 -13.40
CA ILE A 234 12.67 13.21 -14.67
C ILE A 234 12.92 14.71 -14.48
N GLN A 235 12.36 15.31 -13.42
CA GLN A 235 12.59 16.71 -13.07
C GLN A 235 13.87 16.92 -12.22
N ASN A 236 14.63 15.85 -11.93
CA ASN A 236 15.76 15.86 -11.02
C ASN A 236 15.42 16.41 -9.62
N LYS A 237 14.18 16.19 -9.17
CA LYS A 237 13.67 16.64 -7.85
C LYS A 237 13.55 15.51 -6.83
N ALA A 238 13.76 14.26 -7.24
CA ALA A 238 13.76 13.10 -6.35
C ALA A 238 15.13 12.41 -6.30
N THR A 239 15.41 11.77 -5.18
CA THR A 239 16.50 10.80 -5.00
C THR A 239 15.96 9.59 -4.25
N PHE A 240 16.39 8.39 -4.63
CA PHE A 240 15.83 7.14 -4.14
C PHE A 240 16.86 6.33 -3.37
N PHE A 241 16.53 5.89 -2.15
CA PHE A 241 17.37 5.01 -1.35
C PHE A 241 16.64 3.70 -1.08
N ARG A 242 17.27 2.58 -1.42
CA ARG A 242 16.66 1.26 -1.32
C ARG A 242 17.34 0.40 -0.28
N ASP A 243 16.50 -0.36 0.43
CA ASP A 243 16.90 -1.30 1.47
C ASP A 243 16.61 -2.74 0.99
N TYR A 244 17.18 -3.13 -0.15
CA TYR A 244 17.00 -4.48 -0.72
C TYR A 244 18.17 -5.41 -0.40
N PRO A 245 17.94 -6.55 0.28
CA PRO A 245 18.93 -7.59 0.43
C PRO A 245 19.34 -8.15 -0.95
N GLN A 246 20.64 -8.14 -1.26
CA GLN A 246 21.16 -8.61 -2.56
C GLN A 246 20.75 -10.06 -2.86
N LYS A 247 20.64 -10.90 -1.83
CA LYS A 247 20.26 -12.31 -1.99
C LYS A 247 18.85 -12.51 -2.55
N ILE A 248 17.92 -11.56 -2.36
CA ILE A 248 16.57 -11.64 -2.95
C ILE A 248 16.62 -11.58 -4.48
N LEU A 249 17.64 -10.93 -5.05
CA LEU A 249 17.82 -10.81 -6.50
C LEU A 249 18.43 -12.05 -7.15
N GLN A 250 18.99 -12.97 -6.35
CA GLN A 250 19.67 -14.16 -6.85
C GLN A 250 18.66 -15.23 -7.27
N GLU A 251 18.90 -15.84 -8.42
CA GLU A 251 18.21 -17.06 -8.83
C GLU A 251 18.74 -18.24 -8.03
N ILE A 252 17.85 -18.95 -7.32
CA ILE A 252 18.18 -20.17 -6.59
C ILE A 252 17.60 -21.40 -7.32
N PRO A 253 18.24 -22.57 -7.25
CA PRO A 253 17.66 -23.79 -7.78
C PRO A 253 16.34 -24.13 -7.07
N ASP A 254 15.35 -24.60 -7.83
CA ASP A 254 14.09 -25.08 -7.26
C ASP A 254 14.37 -26.32 -6.37
N PRO A 255 13.89 -26.35 -5.12
CA PRO A 255 14.09 -27.49 -4.22
C PRO A 255 13.58 -28.82 -4.78
N SER A 256 12.55 -28.77 -5.62
CA SER A 256 11.90 -29.92 -6.24
C SER A 256 12.55 -30.31 -7.58
N ASN A 257 13.21 -29.37 -8.27
CA ASN A 257 13.96 -29.64 -9.49
C ASN A 257 15.16 -28.68 -9.67
N PRO A 258 16.39 -29.11 -9.32
CA PRO A 258 17.58 -28.25 -9.37
C PRO A 258 17.96 -27.71 -10.76
N LYS A 259 17.34 -28.19 -11.85
CA LYS A 259 17.51 -27.66 -13.20
C LYS A 259 16.65 -26.42 -13.47
N ILE A 260 15.62 -26.20 -12.66
CA ILE A 260 14.77 -25.02 -12.70
C ILE A 260 15.37 -24.00 -11.76
N LYS A 261 15.52 -22.76 -12.24
CA LYS A 261 15.91 -21.64 -11.40
C LYS A 261 14.68 -20.85 -11.06
N VAL A 262 14.49 -20.59 -9.78
CA VAL A 262 13.42 -19.75 -9.26
C VAL A 262 14.02 -18.47 -8.69
N THR A 263 13.32 -17.37 -8.90
CA THR A 263 13.63 -16.10 -8.23
C THR A 263 12.61 -15.91 -7.14
N HIS A 264 13.01 -15.30 -6.02
CA HIS A 264 12.08 -14.87 -5.00
C HIS A 264 11.02 -13.92 -5.60
N GLU A 265 9.73 -14.10 -5.28
CA GLU A 265 8.63 -13.30 -5.89
C GLU A 265 8.81 -11.79 -5.68
N ALA A 266 9.26 -11.38 -4.49
CA ALA A 266 9.60 -9.98 -4.20
C ALA A 266 10.61 -9.37 -5.19
N ALA A 267 11.47 -10.19 -5.84
CA ALA A 267 12.41 -9.71 -6.83
C ALA A 267 11.73 -9.11 -8.08
N LEU A 268 10.48 -9.51 -8.38
CA LEU A 268 9.73 -8.97 -9.52
C LEU A 268 9.56 -7.45 -9.39
N PHE A 269 9.14 -6.98 -8.22
CA PHE A 269 8.98 -5.55 -7.93
C PHE A 269 10.33 -4.84 -7.74
N ILE A 270 11.26 -5.50 -7.07
CA ILE A 270 12.58 -4.94 -6.77
C ILE A 270 13.36 -4.65 -8.06
N LYS A 271 13.37 -5.56 -9.03
CA LYS A 271 14.11 -5.40 -10.30
C LYS A 271 13.64 -4.18 -11.09
N SER A 272 12.32 -3.99 -11.25
CA SER A 272 11.75 -2.80 -11.89
C SER A 272 12.12 -1.53 -11.12
N ASN A 273 11.99 -1.52 -9.79
CA ASN A 273 12.32 -0.35 -8.99
C ASN A 273 13.80 0.03 -9.07
N LEU A 274 14.72 -0.93 -9.13
CA LEU A 274 16.15 -0.67 -9.29
C LEU A 274 16.50 -0.10 -10.66
N GLN A 275 15.76 -0.50 -11.69
CA GLN A 275 15.92 0.02 -13.05
C GLN A 275 15.36 1.43 -13.18
N ASP A 276 14.15 1.66 -12.69
CA ASP A 276 13.41 2.92 -12.89
C ASP A 276 13.85 4.02 -11.92
N TYR A 277 14.28 3.61 -10.71
CA TYR A 277 14.59 4.50 -9.58
C TYR A 277 15.88 4.07 -8.86
N PRO A 278 17.04 4.07 -9.56
CA PRO A 278 18.29 3.64 -8.97
C PRO A 278 18.73 4.57 -7.83
N SER A 279 19.42 4.00 -6.84
CA SER A 279 20.13 4.80 -5.84
C SER A 279 21.34 5.51 -6.44
N PRO A 280 21.82 6.60 -5.81
CA PRO A 280 23.05 7.28 -6.24
C PRO A 280 24.21 6.30 -6.45
N SER A 281 25.07 6.54 -7.44
CA SER A 281 26.17 5.62 -7.76
C SER A 281 27.21 5.48 -6.65
N ASP A 282 27.29 6.48 -5.77
CA ASP A 282 28.13 6.54 -4.58
C ASP A 282 27.41 6.04 -3.31
N TRP A 283 26.19 5.52 -3.44
CA TRP A 283 25.46 4.92 -2.34
C TRP A 283 25.87 3.45 -2.11
N GLU A 284 26.24 3.15 -0.88
CA GLU A 284 26.49 1.77 -0.43
C GLU A 284 25.40 1.31 0.54
N ALA A 285 24.53 0.41 0.07
CA ALA A 285 23.47 -0.17 0.90
C ALA A 285 24.04 -0.99 2.07
N PRO A 286 23.35 -1.03 3.24
CA PRO A 286 23.84 -1.65 4.48
C PRO A 286 23.85 -3.19 4.51
N PHE A 287 23.63 -3.90 3.41
CA PHE A 287 23.46 -5.35 3.46
C PHE A 287 24.77 -6.11 3.54
N THR A 288 24.84 -7.04 4.47
CA THR A 288 25.77 -8.17 4.44
C THR A 288 25.29 -9.18 3.40
N ASP A 289 26.23 -9.82 2.70
CA ASP A 289 25.95 -10.97 1.85
C ASP A 289 25.47 -12.20 2.66
N GLU A 290 25.58 -12.14 4.00
CA GLU A 290 25.18 -13.19 4.92
C GLU A 290 23.68 -13.15 5.24
N THR A 291 23.02 -14.31 5.15
CA THR A 291 21.64 -14.47 5.63
C THR A 291 21.59 -14.48 7.14
N ALA A 292 20.58 -13.81 7.70
CA ALA A 292 20.23 -14.00 9.10
C ALA A 292 20.00 -15.50 9.37
N ASP A 293 20.51 -15.98 10.49
CA ASP A 293 20.26 -17.34 10.94
C ASP A 293 18.80 -17.41 11.43
N ILE A 294 17.92 -17.94 10.59
CA ILE A 294 16.49 -18.05 10.87
C ILE A 294 16.24 -19.42 11.49
N THR A 295 16.05 -19.44 12.81
CA THR A 295 15.58 -20.65 13.51
C THR A 295 14.05 -20.65 13.54
N ILE A 296 13.42 -21.54 12.79
CA ILE A 296 11.98 -21.79 12.88
C ILE A 296 11.73 -22.65 14.12
N SER A 297 11.07 -22.09 15.12
CA SER A 297 10.70 -22.81 16.34
C SER A 297 9.20 -23.10 16.33
N ALA A 298 8.80 -24.32 16.70
CA ALA A 298 7.39 -24.67 16.85
C ALA A 298 6.79 -23.87 18.02
N ALA A 299 5.72 -23.15 17.74
CA ALA A 299 4.94 -22.43 18.75
C ALA A 299 3.85 -23.34 19.30
N SER A 300 3.60 -23.27 20.61
CA SER A 300 2.51 -24.00 21.26
C SER A 300 1.12 -23.42 20.97
N ASN A 301 1.05 -22.26 20.31
CA ASN A 301 -0.17 -21.58 19.87
C ASN A 301 0.09 -20.68 18.64
N GLU A 302 -0.98 -20.27 17.94
CA GLU A 302 -0.93 -19.49 16.70
C GLU A 302 -0.44 -18.02 16.85
N LEU A 303 -0.09 -17.60 18.07
CA LEU A 303 0.20 -16.19 18.42
C LEU A 303 1.71 -15.85 18.51
N VAL A 304 2.61 -16.77 18.17
CA VAL A 304 4.06 -16.51 18.30
C VAL A 304 4.64 -15.94 17.00
N GLN A 305 5.27 -14.77 17.12
CA GLN A 305 5.98 -14.10 16.04
C GLN A 305 7.43 -14.62 15.93
N ALA A 306 7.94 -14.75 14.70
CA ALA A 306 9.32 -15.16 14.45
C ALA A 306 10.32 -14.18 15.10
N GLN A 307 11.23 -14.71 15.92
CA GLN A 307 12.28 -13.93 16.58
C GLN A 307 13.63 -14.23 15.93
N VAL A 308 14.29 -13.20 15.38
CA VAL A 308 15.66 -13.33 14.88
C VAL A 308 16.60 -13.42 16.08
N HIS A 309 17.26 -14.56 16.26
CA HIS A 309 18.26 -14.73 17.30
C HIS A 309 19.59 -14.14 16.81
N MET A 310 20.09 -13.10 17.47
CA MET A 310 21.47 -12.67 17.26
C MET A 310 22.38 -13.53 18.14
N ILE A 311 23.17 -14.40 17.51
CA ILE A 311 24.25 -15.12 18.17
C ILE A 311 25.39 -14.11 18.39
N PHE A 312 25.78 -13.89 19.64
CA PHE A 312 26.90 -13.05 20.05
C PHE A 312 28.25 -13.70 19.74
#